data_AF-A0A944DLL0-F1
#
_entry.id   AF-A0A944DLL0-F1
#
_cell.length_a   1.000
_cell.length_b   1.000
_cell.length_c   1.000
_cell.angle_alpha   90.00
_cell.angle_beta   90.00
_cell.angle_gamma   90.00
#
_symmetry.space_group_name_H-M   'P 1'
#
loop_
_entity.id
_entity.type
_entity.pdbx_description
1 polymer ?
#
loop_
_entity_poly.entity_id
_entity_poly.type
_entity_poly.pdbx_seq_one_letter_code
_entity_poly.pdbx_strand_id
1 'polypeptide(L)'
;MEVHNPLQPCDCANMEDIRREIDALDQTVIKLLGRRFQYVLAASKFKTSATSVRAPERFQAMLATRRQWAEAEGLSPDAIEKMYSDLVNHFIAEEMKHWTAHQSAT
;
A
#
# COMPACT_ATOMS: atom_id res chain seq x y z
N MET A 1 7.26 -13.73 -1.67
CA MET A 1 7.48 -13.56 -0.23
C MET A 1 6.26 -14.14 0.44
N GLU A 2 6.42 -15.31 1.01
CA GLU A 2 5.35 -15.97 1.75
C GLU A 2 5.33 -15.39 3.15
N VAL A 3 4.14 -14.98 3.59
CA VAL A 3 3.91 -14.52 4.96
C VAL A 3 3.98 -15.76 5.84
N HIS A 4 5.04 -15.87 6.63
CA HIS A 4 5.26 -17.02 7.51
C HIS A 4 4.87 -16.66 8.93
N ASN A 5 3.72 -17.17 9.35
CA ASN A 5 3.29 -17.19 10.73
C ASN A 5 3.45 -18.62 11.27
N PRO A 6 4.25 -18.84 12.31
CA PRO A 6 4.47 -20.18 12.86
C PRO A 6 3.20 -20.83 13.43
N LEU A 7 2.22 -20.04 13.88
CA LEU A 7 0.94 -20.54 14.38
C LEU A 7 -0.22 -20.09 13.49
N GLN A 8 -1.17 -21.00 13.24
CA GLN A 8 -2.48 -20.62 12.71
C GLN A 8 -3.34 -19.99 13.83
N PRO A 9 -4.36 -19.18 13.49
CA PRO A 9 -5.23 -18.57 14.49
C PRO A 9 -5.85 -19.57 15.48
N CYS A 10 -6.22 -20.78 15.02
CA CYS A 10 -6.78 -21.83 15.85
C CYS A 10 -5.77 -22.52 16.77
N ASP A 11 -4.47 -22.38 16.52
CA ASP A 11 -3.39 -23.01 17.28
C ASP A 11 -2.82 -22.10 18.38
N CYS A 12 -3.26 -20.84 18.43
CA CYS A 12 -2.83 -19.89 19.45
C CYS A 12 -3.45 -20.25 20.81
N ALA A 13 -2.62 -20.46 21.83
CA ALA A 13 -3.08 -20.89 23.14
C ALA A 13 -3.54 -19.73 24.03
N ASN A 14 -3.11 -18.51 23.71
CA ASN A 14 -3.39 -17.31 24.52
C ASN A 14 -3.25 -16.02 23.69
N MET A 15 -3.52 -14.88 24.33
CA MET A 15 -3.44 -13.56 23.69
C MET A 15 -2.01 -13.12 23.34
N GLU A 16 -0.99 -13.66 23.99
CA GLU A 16 0.40 -13.36 23.66
C GLU A 16 0.79 -13.99 22.31
N ASP A 17 0.36 -15.23 22.06
CA ASP A 17 0.51 -15.87 20.76
C ASP A 17 -0.17 -15.05 19.66
N ILE A 18 -1.44 -14.71 19.84
CA ILE A 18 -2.21 -13.93 18.87
C ILE A 18 -1.51 -12.61 18.52
N ARG A 19 -1.05 -11.86 19.53
CA ARG A 19 -0.38 -10.57 19.32
C ARG A 19 0.94 -10.74 18.57
N ARG A 20 1.74 -11.74 18.93
CA ARG A 20 3.01 -12.04 18.24
C ARG A 20 2.76 -12.34 16.77
N GLU A 21 1.74 -13.13 16.45
CA GLU A 21 1.41 -13.45 15.07
C GLU A 21 0.92 -12.22 14.29
N ILE A 22 0.08 -11.37 14.90
CA ILE A 22 -0.35 -10.09 14.30
C ILE A 22 0.85 -9.16 14.05
N ASP A 23 1.75 -9.00 15.02
CA ASP A 23 2.93 -8.15 14.87
C ASP A 23 3.84 -8.63 13.72
N ALA A 24 3.97 -9.96 13.54
CA ALA A 24 4.71 -10.55 12.44
C ALA A 24 4.05 -10.28 11.06
N LEU A 25 2.72 -10.36 11.00
CA LEU A 25 1.93 -9.99 9.81
C LEU A 25 2.15 -8.53 9.47
N ASP A 26 1.99 -7.64 10.45
CA ASP A 26 2.10 -6.19 10.25
C ASP A 26 3.51 -5.78 9.82
N GLN A 27 4.55 -6.40 10.40
CA GLN A 27 5.92 -6.17 9.95
C GLN A 27 6.11 -6.54 8.48
N THR A 28 5.46 -7.62 8.03
CA THR A 28 5.51 -8.05 6.63
C THR A 28 4.74 -7.10 5.72
N VAL A 29 3.54 -6.66 6.13
CA VAL A 29 2.76 -5.64 5.42
C VAL A 29 3.58 -4.36 5.25
N ILE A 30 4.23 -3.86 6.31
CA ILE A 30 5.06 -2.65 6.25
C ILE A 30 6.23 -2.81 5.28
N LYS A 31 6.92 -3.96 5.28
CA LYS A 31 7.99 -4.25 4.30
C LYS A 31 7.47 -4.22 2.85
N LEU A 32 6.30 -4.79 2.60
CA LEU A 32 5.66 -4.76 1.29
C LEU A 32 5.25 -3.35 0.87
N LEU A 33 4.73 -2.54 1.80
CA LEU A 33 4.40 -1.14 1.56
C LEU A 33 5.66 -0.31 1.24
N GLY A 34 6.77 -0.55 1.93
CA GLY A 34 8.06 0.06 1.61
C GLY A 34 8.52 -0.26 0.18
N ARG A 35 8.44 -1.54 -0.23
CA ARG A 35 8.76 -1.93 -1.61
C ARG A 35 7.79 -1.34 -2.63
N ARG A 36 6.49 -1.26 -2.29
CA ARG A 36 5.48 -0.58 -3.12
C ARG A 36 5.82 0.89 -3.32
N PHE A 37 6.29 1.58 -2.28
CA PHE A 37 6.71 2.98 -2.37
C PHE A 37 7.91 3.16 -3.32
N GLN A 38 8.89 2.26 -3.27
CA GLN A 38 10.02 2.27 -4.21
C GLN A 38 9.57 2.19 -5.68
N TYR A 39 8.52 1.43 -5.98
CA TYR A 39 7.94 1.41 -7.34
C TYR A 39 7.27 2.73 -7.72
N VAL A 40 6.63 3.44 -6.78
CA VAL A 40 6.09 4.78 -7.04
C VAL A 40 7.21 5.77 -7.36
N LEU A 41 8.29 5.77 -6.57
CA LEU A 41 9.46 6.60 -6.85
C LEU A 41 10.10 6.26 -8.21
N ALA A 42 10.17 4.97 -8.58
CA ALA A 42 10.65 4.57 -9.90
C ALA A 42 9.73 5.04 -11.03
N ALA A 43 8.40 5.02 -10.80
CA ALA A 43 7.41 5.48 -11.77
C ALA A 43 7.49 7.00 -12.05
N SER A 44 7.96 7.80 -11.09
CA SER A 44 8.15 9.25 -11.23
C SER A 44 9.02 9.64 -12.42
N LYS A 45 9.99 8.80 -12.78
CA LYS A 45 10.90 9.01 -13.93
C LYS A 45 10.19 8.99 -15.28
N PHE A 46 9.00 8.41 -15.36
CA PHE A 46 8.21 8.29 -16.59
C PHE A 46 7.08 9.33 -16.66
N LYS A 47 6.92 10.17 -15.63
CA LYS A 47 5.84 11.15 -15.53
C LYS A 47 6.32 12.51 -16.03
N THR A 48 5.60 13.07 -16.99
CA THR A 48 5.95 14.30 -17.70
C THR A 48 5.11 15.51 -17.27
N SER A 49 4.12 15.31 -16.41
CA SER A 49 3.23 16.38 -15.93
C SER A 49 2.61 16.06 -14.56
N ALA A 50 2.17 17.08 -13.82
CA ALA A 50 1.44 16.90 -12.56
C ALA A 50 0.17 16.04 -12.71
N THR A 51 -0.52 16.12 -13.86
CA THR A 51 -1.68 15.26 -14.17
C THR A 51 -1.27 13.80 -14.31
N SER A 52 -0.15 13.53 -14.99
CA SER A 52 0.41 12.17 -15.07
C SER A 52 0.87 11.63 -13.71
N VAL A 53 1.23 12.51 -12.78
CA VAL A 53 1.57 12.12 -11.40
C VAL A 53 0.33 11.70 -10.61
N ARG A 54 -0.75 12.49 -10.69
CA ARG A 54 -2.01 12.21 -9.97
C ARG A 54 -2.84 11.08 -10.56
N ALA A 55 -2.83 10.92 -11.89
CA ALA A 55 -3.47 9.83 -12.64
C ALA A 55 -4.85 9.40 -12.09
N PRO A 56 -5.87 10.30 -12.07
CA PRO A 56 -7.11 10.10 -11.34
C PRO A 56 -7.90 8.86 -11.78
N GLU A 57 -7.99 8.58 -13.08
CA GLU A 57 -8.67 7.39 -13.59
C GLU A 57 -7.99 6.10 -13.12
N ARG A 58 -6.65 6.07 -13.16
CA ARG A 58 -5.87 4.93 -12.67
C ARG A 58 -6.06 4.73 -11.17
N PHE A 59 -6.13 5.82 -10.41
CA PHE A 59 -6.37 5.76 -8.97
C PHE A 59 -7.75 5.18 -8.65
N GLN A 60 -8.81 5.62 -9.34
CA GLN A 60 -10.16 5.09 -9.16
C GLN A 60 -10.26 3.60 -9.55
N ALA A 61 -9.70 3.22 -10.71
CA ALA A 61 -9.67 1.82 -11.14
C ALA A 61 -8.90 0.91 -10.14
N MET A 62 -7.81 1.44 -9.58
CA MET A 62 -7.03 0.74 -8.54
C MET A 62 -7.87 0.52 -7.28
N LEU A 63 -8.60 1.53 -6.79
CA LEU A 63 -9.45 1.41 -5.61
C LEU A 63 -10.59 0.40 -5.83
N ALA A 64 -11.28 0.46 -6.97
CA ALA A 64 -12.32 -0.52 -7.32
C ALA A 64 -11.79 -1.97 -7.28
N THR A 65 -10.57 -2.19 -7.76
CA THR A 65 -9.92 -3.52 -7.69
C THR A 65 -9.62 -3.92 -6.23
N ARG A 66 -9.17 -2.99 -5.38
CA ARG A 66 -8.88 -3.27 -3.95
C ARG A 66 -10.16 -3.60 -3.18
N ARG A 67 -11.28 -2.96 -3.51
CA ARG A 67 -12.59 -3.31 -2.95
C ARG A 67 -12.93 -4.78 -3.24
N GLN A 68 -12.79 -5.22 -4.50
CA GLN A 68 -13.05 -6.61 -4.87
C GLN A 68 -12.15 -7.60 -4.13
N TRP A 69 -10.88 -7.27 -3.94
CA TRP A 69 -9.97 -8.10 -3.15
C TRP A 69 -10.35 -8.14 -1.67
N ALA A 70 -10.82 -7.02 -1.10
CA ALA A 70 -11.30 -6.98 0.27
C ALA A 70 -12.49 -7.94 0.47
N GLU A 71 -13.46 -7.93 -0.45
CA GLU A 71 -14.61 -8.82 -0.41
C GLU A 71 -14.20 -10.29 -0.46
N ALA A 72 -13.24 -10.64 -1.32
CA ALA A 72 -12.74 -12.00 -1.46
C ALA A 72 -12.06 -12.54 -0.18
N GLU A 73 -11.46 -11.64 0.61
CA GLU A 73 -10.79 -11.97 1.88
C GLU A 73 -11.72 -11.79 3.11
N GLY A 74 -13.01 -11.51 2.91
CA GLY A 74 -13.98 -11.30 4.00
C GLY A 74 -13.80 -9.98 4.77
N LEU A 75 -13.15 -8.99 4.17
CA LEU A 75 -12.88 -7.67 4.75
C LEU A 75 -13.91 -6.64 4.28
N SER A 76 -14.08 -5.56 5.04
CA SER A 76 -14.92 -4.42 4.63
C SER A 76 -14.30 -3.71 3.41
N PRO A 77 -15.01 -3.60 2.29
CA PRO A 77 -14.49 -2.92 1.10
C PRO A 77 -14.22 -1.43 1.36
N ASP A 78 -15.07 -0.80 2.16
CA ASP A 78 -14.96 0.62 2.51
C ASP A 78 -13.74 0.88 3.40
N ALA A 79 -13.45 -0.02 4.34
CA ALA A 79 -12.26 0.09 5.19
C ALA A 79 -10.97 -0.04 4.36
N ILE A 80 -10.92 -1.03 3.46
CA ILE A 80 -9.75 -1.26 2.61
C ILE A 80 -9.58 -0.13 1.58
N GLU A 81 -10.67 0.34 0.97
CA GLU A 81 -10.61 1.50 0.09
C GLU A 81 -10.05 2.73 0.81
N LYS A 82 -10.56 3.04 2.00
CA LYS A 82 -10.09 4.19 2.78
C LYS A 82 -8.59 4.08 3.07
N MET A 83 -8.14 2.92 3.55
CA MET A 83 -6.73 2.67 3.85
C MET A 83 -5.83 2.87 2.62
N TYR A 84 -6.21 2.31 1.47
CA TYR A 84 -5.44 2.46 0.24
C TYR A 84 -5.52 3.87 -0.35
N SER A 85 -6.66 4.56 -0.19
CA SER A 85 -6.81 5.94 -0.62
C SER A 85 -5.84 6.85 0.12
N ASP A 86 -5.85 6.78 1.46
CA ASP A 86 -4.97 7.58 2.32
C ASP A 86 -3.48 7.31 2.00
N LEU A 87 -3.11 6.02 1.92
CA LEU A 87 -1.74 5.60 1.61
C LEU A 87 -1.26 6.11 0.23
N VAL A 88 -2.08 5.98 -0.80
CA VAL A 88 -1.68 6.34 -2.17
C VAL A 88 -1.65 7.84 -2.36
N ASN A 89 -2.58 8.58 -1.74
CA ASN A 89 -2.53 10.04 -1.74
C ASN A 89 -1.24 10.54 -1.08
N HIS A 90 -0.80 9.92 0.02
CA HIS A 90 0.49 10.22 0.62
C HIS A 90 1.65 9.94 -0.35
N PHE A 91 1.66 8.79 -1.04
CA PHE A 91 2.71 8.46 -2.00
C PHE A 91 2.76 9.42 -3.19
N ILE A 92 1.60 9.84 -3.72
CA ILE A 92 1.50 10.85 -4.79
C ILE A 92 2.07 12.20 -4.31
N ALA A 93 1.77 12.59 -3.07
CA ALA A 93 2.30 13.83 -2.50
C ALA A 93 3.83 13.80 -2.36
N GLU A 94 4.41 12.70 -1.87
CA GLU A 94 5.86 12.53 -1.82
C GLU A 94 6.49 12.50 -3.22
N GLU A 95 5.86 11.80 -4.16
CA GLU A 95 6.29 11.75 -5.55
C GLU A 95 6.32 13.14 -6.20
N MET A 96 5.31 13.98 -5.97
CA MET A 96 5.27 15.36 -6.47
C MET A 96 6.44 16.21 -5.95
N LYS A 97 6.83 16.03 -4.68
CA LYS A 97 7.99 16.72 -4.10
C LYS A 97 9.28 16.31 -4.80
N HIS A 98 9.48 14.99 -5.00
CA HIS A 98 10.64 14.45 -5.70
C HIS A 98 10.70 14.91 -7.17
N TRP A 99 9.57 14.87 -7.89
CA TRP A 99 9.50 15.29 -9.29
C TRP A 99 9.82 16.77 -9.49
N THR A 100 9.33 17.63 -8.60
CA THR A 100 9.61 19.08 -8.64
C THR A 100 11.10 19.37 -8.39
N ALA A 101 11.70 18.69 -7.41
CA ALA A 101 13.13 18.83 -7.12
C ALA A 101 14.02 18.40 -8.30
N HIS A 102 13.66 17.32 -9.01
CA HIS A 102 14.41 16.86 -10.18
C HIS A 102 14.34 17.80 -11.38
N GLN A 103 13.20 18.46 -11.62
CA GLN A 103 13.08 19.46 -12.70
C GLN A 103 13.78 20.79 -12.39
N SER A 104 14.02 21.08 -11.10
CA SER A 104 14.73 22.30 -10.67
C SER A 104 16.25 22.21 -10.86
N ALA A 105 16.78 21.01 -11.10
CA ALA A 105 18.21 20.71 -11.22
C ALA A 105 18.66 20.49 -12.68
N THR A 106 17.80 20.79 -13.65
CA THR A 106 18.07 20.75 -15.10
C THR A 106 17.80 22.13 -15.68
#